data_AF-A0AA48GR83-F1
#
_entry.id   AF-A0AA48GR83-F1
#
_cell.length_a   1.000
_cell.length_b   1.000
_cell.length_c   1.000
_cell.angle_alpha   90.00
_cell.angle_beta   90.00
_cell.angle_gamma   90.00
#
_symmetry.space_group_name_H-M   'P 1'
#
loop_
_entity.id
_entity.type
_entity.pdbx_description
1 polymer ?
#
loop_
_entity_poly.entity_id
_entity_poly.type
_entity_poly.pdbx_seq_one_letter_code
_entity_poly.pdbx_strand_id
1 'polypeptide(L)'
;MGELFGKEVFTIGIIGGGRGGLGLLKFFGTSSVARVVFMVDPNPSALGIAEARSRGIRTYADDEEAMRGELPDFLFDASGDADLETRIRQRLRGTSTMLITPLTSRMMVEVLTENNARMREEISEVVSTIKSELSTSLDASNSIVARINSIMSNMQMLALNASIEASKAGVHGRGFTVVADHLGKSVEAVRNLTQEINRVNENIIHVSHRSDTVLEKLK
;
A
#
# COMPACT_ATOMS: atom_id res chain seq x y z
N MET A 1 -25.87 -17.50 22.77
CA MET A 1 -25.10 -16.91 21.65
C MET A 1 -26.07 -16.27 20.65
N GLY A 2 -26.74 -15.18 20.99
CA GLY A 2 -27.72 -14.57 20.09
C GLY A 2 -28.11 -13.20 20.61
N GLU A 3 -27.31 -12.19 20.26
CA GLU A 3 -27.58 -10.74 20.37
C GLU A 3 -26.38 -9.89 19.88
N LEU A 4 -25.20 -10.50 19.68
CA LEU A 4 -23.97 -9.81 19.23
C LEU A 4 -23.97 -9.34 17.76
N PHE A 5 -25.00 -9.61 16.96
CA PHE A 5 -25.06 -9.32 15.51
C PHE A 5 -26.08 -8.23 15.12
N GLY A 6 -26.55 -7.40 16.07
CA GLY A 6 -27.48 -6.31 15.78
C GLY A 6 -26.86 -4.93 15.58
N LYS A 7 -25.60 -4.73 15.98
CA LYS A 7 -24.95 -3.41 15.97
C LYS A 7 -23.99 -3.28 14.79
N GLU A 8 -24.24 -2.33 13.89
CA GLU A 8 -23.40 -2.11 12.70
C GLU A 8 -21.99 -1.59 13.05
N VAL A 9 -21.87 -0.82 14.14
CA VAL A 9 -20.59 -0.22 14.57
C VAL A 9 -20.49 -0.19 16.09
N PHE A 10 -19.44 -0.79 16.64
CA PHE A 10 -19.12 -0.70 18.06
C PHE A 10 -18.49 0.65 18.41
N THR A 11 -18.93 1.25 19.51
CA THR A 11 -18.39 2.50 20.03
C THR A 11 -17.32 2.21 21.08
N ILE A 12 -16.21 2.94 21.00
CA ILE A 12 -15.02 2.71 21.82
C ILE A 12 -14.61 4.01 22.52
N GLY A 13 -14.46 3.95 23.85
CA GLY A 13 -13.72 4.95 24.62
C GLY A 13 -12.32 4.46 24.91
N ILE A 14 -11.33 5.35 24.91
CA ILE A 14 -9.94 5.01 25.27
C ILE A 14 -9.50 5.91 26.43
N ILE A 15 -8.91 5.32 27.47
CA ILE A 15 -8.34 6.02 28.61
C ILE A 15 -6.83 5.78 28.61
N GLY A 16 -6.04 6.86 28.67
CA GLY A 16 -4.60 6.86 28.46
C GLY A 16 -4.24 7.19 27.01
N GLY A 17 -3.66 8.36 26.80
CA GLY A 17 -3.14 8.92 25.54
C GLY A 17 -1.65 8.66 25.28
N GLY A 18 -1.02 7.79 26.08
CA GLY A 18 0.34 7.32 25.85
C GLY A 18 0.49 6.44 24.60
N ARG A 19 1.60 5.71 24.49
CA ARG A 19 1.90 4.85 23.31
C ARG A 19 0.83 3.77 23.08
N GLY A 20 0.36 3.13 24.15
CA GLY A 20 -0.66 2.07 24.07
C GLY A 20 -1.99 2.59 23.53
N GLY A 21 -2.52 3.66 24.12
CA GLY A 21 -3.77 4.27 23.66
C GLY A 21 -3.68 4.89 22.27
N LEU A 22 -2.54 5.48 21.88
CA LEU A 22 -2.31 5.90 20.50
C LEU A 22 -2.35 4.70 19.54
N GLY A 23 -1.77 3.57 19.92
CA GLY A 23 -1.81 2.33 19.14
C GLY A 23 -3.24 1.84 18.92
N LEU A 24 -4.03 1.77 19.99
CA LEU A 24 -5.46 1.43 19.92
C LEU A 24 -6.25 2.42 19.06
N LEU A 25 -6.01 3.72 19.23
CA LEU A 25 -6.66 4.78 18.45
C LEU A 25 -6.38 4.62 16.95
N LYS A 26 -5.11 4.40 16.56
CA LYS A 26 -4.73 4.18 15.17
C LYS A 26 -5.37 2.92 14.60
N PHE A 27 -5.38 1.84 15.39
CA PHE A 27 -5.95 0.56 14.99
C PHE A 27 -7.47 0.65 14.73
N PHE A 28 -8.22 1.22 15.66
CA PHE A 28 -9.66 1.37 15.49
C PHE A 28 -10.03 2.48 14.50
N GLY A 29 -9.16 3.48 14.32
CA GLY A 29 -9.39 4.58 13.37
C GLY A 29 -9.43 4.15 11.90
N THR A 30 -9.00 2.94 11.56
CA THR A 30 -9.10 2.36 10.20
C THR A 30 -10.21 1.31 10.08
N SER A 31 -10.96 1.06 11.16
CA SER A 31 -11.96 0.00 11.21
C SER A 31 -13.33 0.47 10.70
N SER A 32 -14.01 -0.37 9.93
CA SER A 32 -15.43 -0.16 9.55
C SER A 32 -16.41 -0.65 10.62
N VAL A 33 -15.96 -1.47 11.57
CA VAL A 33 -16.81 -2.12 12.60
C VAL A 33 -16.67 -1.49 13.98
N ALA A 34 -15.72 -0.57 14.15
CA ALA A 34 -15.44 0.08 15.42
C ALA A 34 -15.16 1.57 15.23
N ARG A 35 -15.68 2.41 16.13
CA ARG A 35 -15.50 3.86 16.10
C ARG A 35 -15.10 4.36 17.48
N VAL A 36 -13.97 5.05 17.54
CA VAL A 36 -13.53 5.73 18.77
C VAL A 36 -14.36 7.00 18.96
N VAL A 37 -15.09 7.08 20.07
CA VAL A 37 -16.02 8.18 20.37
C VAL A 37 -15.45 9.24 21.31
N PHE A 38 -14.44 8.86 22.10
CA PHE A 38 -13.62 9.79 22.87
C PHE A 38 -12.28 9.17 23.29
N MET A 39 -11.36 10.05 23.70
CA MET A 39 -10.12 9.68 24.38
C MET A 39 -9.93 10.52 25.65
N VAL A 40 -9.39 9.92 26.71
CA VAL A 40 -9.09 10.60 27.98
C VAL A 40 -7.60 10.49 28.29
N ASP A 41 -6.97 11.60 28.65
CA ASP A 41 -5.64 11.62 29.25
C ASP A 41 -5.46 12.91 30.08
N PRO A 42 -5.02 12.82 31.35
CA PRO A 42 -4.74 14.00 32.17
C PRO A 42 -3.71 14.96 31.55
N ASN A 43 -2.80 14.45 30.73
CA ASN A 43 -1.84 15.22 29.96
C ASN A 43 -2.43 15.63 28.59
N PRO A 44 -2.81 16.91 28.41
CA PRO A 44 -3.39 17.40 27.15
C PRO A 44 -2.41 17.39 25.97
N SER A 45 -1.12 17.19 26.24
CA SER A 45 -0.03 17.09 25.25
C SER A 45 0.34 15.63 24.93
N ALA A 46 -0.38 14.65 25.47
CA ALA A 46 -0.16 13.25 25.14
C ALA A 46 -0.35 12.98 23.63
N LEU A 47 0.47 12.09 23.06
CA LEU A 47 0.47 11.82 21.61
C LEU A 47 -0.90 11.33 21.11
N GLY A 48 -1.56 10.47 21.87
CA GLY A 48 -2.92 10.00 21.60
C GLY A 48 -3.94 11.14 21.55
N ILE A 49 -3.85 12.11 22.47
CA ILE A 49 -4.76 13.25 22.51
C ILE A 49 -4.59 14.15 21.29
N ALA A 50 -3.35 14.42 20.88
CA ALA A 50 -3.08 15.19 19.67
C ALA A 50 -3.65 14.50 18.42
N GLU A 51 -3.48 13.18 18.31
CA GLU A 51 -4.03 12.37 17.21
C GLU A 51 -5.56 12.29 17.25
N ALA A 52 -6.17 12.17 18.43
CA ALA A 52 -7.61 12.16 18.58
C ALA A 52 -8.22 13.49 18.10
N ARG A 53 -7.61 14.63 18.49
CA ARG A 53 -8.05 15.96 18.06
C ARG A 53 -7.93 16.17 16.55
N SER A 54 -6.83 15.72 15.93
CA SER A 54 -6.64 15.84 14.48
C SER A 54 -7.70 15.06 13.68
N ARG A 55 -8.29 14.02 14.28
CA ARG A 55 -9.37 13.21 13.72
C ARG A 55 -10.78 13.68 14.14
N GLY A 56 -10.90 14.79 14.87
CA GLY A 56 -12.17 15.31 15.36
C GLY A 56 -12.82 14.45 16.47
N ILE A 57 -12.04 13.60 17.14
CA ILE A 57 -12.51 12.78 18.27
C ILE A 57 -12.50 13.62 19.54
N ARG A 58 -13.56 13.51 20.35
CA ARG A 58 -13.67 14.22 21.63
C ARG A 58 -12.55 13.82 22.57
N THR A 59 -11.91 14.78 23.22
CA THR A 59 -10.84 14.53 24.18
C THR A 59 -11.14 15.14 25.53
N TYR A 60 -10.86 14.43 26.61
CA TYR A 60 -11.07 14.89 27.98
C TYR A 60 -9.78 14.75 28.80
N ALA A 61 -9.61 15.64 29.79
CA ALA A 61 -8.55 15.51 30.78
C ALA A 61 -8.97 14.64 31.97
N ASP A 62 -10.28 14.56 32.23
CA ASP A 62 -10.89 13.85 33.35
C ASP A 62 -11.81 12.73 32.83
N ASP A 63 -11.63 11.52 33.36
CA ASP A 63 -12.45 10.37 33.01
C ASP A 63 -13.89 10.52 33.51
N GLU A 64 -14.10 11.24 34.62
CA GLU A 64 -15.45 11.48 35.13
C GLU A 64 -16.28 12.34 34.19
N GLU A 65 -15.67 13.38 33.60
CA GLU A 65 -16.31 14.24 32.61
C GLU A 65 -16.65 13.46 31.34
N ALA A 66 -15.71 12.65 30.85
CA ALA A 66 -15.92 11.80 29.67
C ALA A 66 -17.11 10.85 29.84
N MET A 67 -17.29 10.33 31.06
CA MET A 67 -18.36 9.38 31.41
C MET A 67 -19.71 10.03 31.78
N ARG A 68 -19.84 11.37 31.74
CA ARG A 68 -21.16 12.03 31.89
C ARG A 68 -22.02 11.94 30.63
N GLY A 69 -21.39 11.72 29.48
CA GLY A 69 -22.09 11.57 28.20
C GLY A 69 -22.59 10.16 27.94
N GLU A 70 -22.95 9.89 26.69
CA GLU A 70 -23.25 8.53 26.23
C GLU A 70 -22.02 7.63 26.38
N LEU A 71 -22.18 6.54 27.14
CA LEU A 71 -21.12 5.58 27.38
C LEU A 71 -20.90 4.69 26.15
N PRO A 72 -19.63 4.31 25.86
CA PRO A 72 -19.32 3.45 24.73
C PRO A 72 -19.71 1.99 25.02
N ASP A 73 -19.72 1.14 23.99
CA ASP A 73 -19.85 -0.31 24.17
C ASP A 73 -18.63 -0.89 24.88
N PHE A 74 -17.44 -0.41 24.51
CA PHE A 74 -16.17 -0.83 25.08
C PHE A 74 -15.38 0.36 25.58
N LEU A 75 -14.84 0.24 26.79
CA LEU A 75 -13.91 1.21 27.35
C LEU A 75 -12.55 0.55 27.50
N PHE A 76 -11.56 1.02 26.75
CA PHE A 76 -10.20 0.51 26.82
C PHE A 76 -9.40 1.32 27.81
N ASP A 77 -8.92 0.67 28.86
CA ASP A 77 -7.94 1.23 29.77
C ASP A 77 -6.53 0.91 29.25
N ALA A 78 -5.83 1.95 28.79
CA ALA A 78 -4.44 1.93 28.38
C ALA A 78 -3.56 2.81 29.29
N SER A 79 -4.06 3.20 30.47
CA SER A 79 -3.35 4.02 31.45
C SER A 79 -2.33 3.20 32.27
N GLY A 80 -2.67 1.94 32.58
CA GLY A 80 -1.91 1.10 33.50
C GLY A 80 -2.12 1.43 34.98
N ASP A 81 -3.08 2.29 35.32
CA ASP A 81 -3.37 2.69 36.70
C ASP A 81 -4.40 1.74 37.35
N ALA A 82 -3.95 0.99 38.36
CA ALA A 82 -4.80 0.02 39.09
C ALA A 82 -5.90 0.69 39.93
N ASP A 83 -5.66 1.91 40.43
CA ASP A 83 -6.65 2.66 41.19
C ASP A 83 -7.74 3.19 40.26
N LEU A 84 -7.37 3.58 39.04
CA LEU A 84 -8.30 3.97 37.98
C LEU A 84 -9.21 2.81 37.58
N GLU A 85 -8.66 1.61 37.37
CA GLU A 85 -9.47 0.42 37.05
C GLU A 85 -10.55 0.20 38.10
N THR A 86 -10.21 0.29 39.39
CA THR A 86 -11.17 0.08 40.48
C THR A 86 -12.29 1.11 40.46
N ARG A 87 -11.96 2.40 40.29
CA ARG A 87 -12.96 3.48 40.20
C ARG A 87 -13.90 3.31 39.01
N ILE A 88 -13.34 3.04 37.83
CA ILE A 88 -14.11 2.84 36.60
C ILE A 88 -15.03 1.62 36.74
N ARG A 89 -14.53 0.50 37.26
CA ARG A 89 -15.35 -0.71 37.48
C ARG A 89 -16.55 -0.43 38.36
N GLN A 90 -16.39 0.36 39.42
CA GLN A 90 -17.51 0.73 40.29
C GLN A 90 -18.52 1.59 39.54
N ARG A 91 -18.06 2.54 38.73
CA ARG A 91 -18.92 3.46 37.96
C ARG A 91 -19.69 2.78 36.83
N LEU A 92 -19.08 1.79 36.19
CA LEU A 92 -19.72 1.01 35.12
C LEU A 92 -20.71 -0.05 35.64
N ARG A 93 -20.88 -0.21 36.97
CA ARG A 93 -21.86 -1.15 37.52
C ARG A 93 -23.27 -0.81 37.06
N GLY A 94 -23.97 -1.81 36.51
CA GLY A 94 -25.33 -1.64 35.99
C GLY A 94 -25.40 -1.00 34.59
N THR A 95 -24.25 -0.72 33.96
CA THR A 95 -24.17 -0.28 32.55
C THR A 95 -23.89 -1.47 31.63
N SER A 96 -24.14 -1.30 30.33
CA SER A 96 -23.78 -2.27 29.29
C SER A 96 -22.35 -2.12 28.77
N THR A 97 -21.62 -1.10 29.24
CA THR A 97 -20.23 -0.84 28.81
C THR A 97 -19.29 -1.88 29.38
N MET A 98 -18.49 -2.50 28.50
CA MET A 98 -17.47 -3.46 28.88
C MET A 98 -16.11 -2.78 29.06
N LEU A 99 -15.54 -2.89 30.26
CA LEU A 99 -14.17 -2.45 30.53
C LEU A 99 -13.17 -3.48 30.02
N ILE A 100 -12.28 -3.04 29.13
CA ILE A 100 -11.09 -3.77 28.70
C ILE A 100 -9.93 -3.28 29.58
N THR A 101 -9.43 -4.19 30.43
CA THR A 101 -8.47 -3.88 31.49
C THR A 101 -7.09 -3.52 30.92
N PRO A 102 -6.21 -2.87 31.72
CA PRO A 102 -4.84 -2.56 31.29
C PRO A 102 -4.07 -3.75 30.73
N LEU A 103 -4.20 -4.92 31.35
CA LEU A 103 -3.51 -6.12 30.90
C LEU A 103 -4.02 -6.59 29.52
N THR A 104 -5.34 -6.60 29.32
CA THR A 104 -5.94 -6.98 28.04
C THR A 104 -5.63 -5.95 26.95
N SER A 105 -5.70 -4.66 27.27
CA SER A 105 -5.32 -3.58 26.36
C SER A 105 -3.86 -3.66 25.94
N ARG A 106 -2.94 -3.90 26.89
CA ARG A 106 -1.51 -4.07 26.59
C ARG A 106 -1.27 -5.29 25.72
N MET A 107 -1.83 -6.44 26.07
CA MET A 107 -1.72 -7.67 25.27
C MET A 107 -2.22 -7.44 23.84
N MET A 108 -3.36 -6.76 23.68
CA MET A 108 -3.91 -6.43 22.37
C MET A 108 -2.95 -5.54 21.57
N VAL A 109 -2.41 -4.47 22.18
CA VAL A 109 -1.44 -3.60 21.52
C VAL A 109 -0.17 -4.37 21.14
N GLU A 110 0.37 -5.20 22.03
CA GLU A 110 1.57 -6.00 21.77
C GLU A 110 1.37 -6.93 20.58
N VAL A 111 0.30 -7.72 20.57
CA VAL A 111 -0.05 -8.63 19.47
C VAL A 111 -0.26 -7.86 18.16
N LEU A 112 -0.93 -6.70 18.20
CA LEU A 112 -1.11 -5.86 17.02
C LEU A 112 0.21 -5.30 16.50
N THR A 113 1.11 -4.87 17.39
CA THR A 113 2.43 -4.37 17.00
C THR A 113 3.29 -5.46 16.39
N GLU A 114 3.25 -6.68 16.94
CA GLU A 114 3.95 -7.85 16.41
C GLU A 114 3.39 -8.25 15.04
N ASN A 115 2.06 -8.35 14.92
CA ASN A 115 1.42 -8.69 13.65
C ASN A 115 1.73 -7.65 12.57
N ASN A 116 1.67 -6.37 12.90
CA ASN A 116 2.03 -5.30 11.96
C ASN A 116 3.53 -5.35 11.59
N ALA A 117 4.41 -5.71 12.52
CA ALA A 117 5.83 -5.87 12.21
C ALA A 117 6.07 -7.05 11.24
N ARG A 118 5.44 -8.19 11.50
CA ARG A 118 5.48 -9.37 10.62
C ARG A 118 4.93 -9.06 9.23
N MET A 119 3.77 -8.42 9.15
CA MET A 119 3.19 -8.00 7.86
C MET A 119 4.10 -7.04 7.09
N ARG A 120 4.78 -6.11 7.77
CA ARG A 120 5.75 -5.22 7.11
C ARG A 120 6.93 -5.99 6.53
N GLU A 121 7.44 -6.98 7.25
CA GLU A 121 8.53 -7.85 6.79
C GLU A 121 8.10 -8.69 5.59
N GLU A 122 6.95 -9.34 5.65
CA GLU A 122 6.37 -10.11 4.54
C GLU A 122 6.14 -9.24 3.29
N ILE A 123 5.57 -8.04 3.45
CA ILE A 123 5.39 -7.10 2.33
C ILE A 123 6.75 -6.69 1.76
N SER A 124 7.75 -6.43 2.61
CA SER A 124 9.09 -6.06 2.17
C SER A 124 9.73 -7.17 1.34
N GLU A 125 9.61 -8.41 1.78
CA GLU A 125 10.11 -9.58 1.07
C GLU A 125 9.42 -9.74 -0.29
N VAL A 126 8.08 -9.72 -0.32
CA VAL A 126 7.30 -9.85 -1.57
C VAL A 126 7.66 -8.77 -2.58
N VAL A 127 7.77 -7.51 -2.15
CA VAL A 127 8.14 -6.40 -3.03
C VAL A 127 9.57 -6.56 -3.55
N SER A 128 10.50 -7.05 -2.72
CA SER A 128 11.89 -7.31 -3.14
C SER A 128 11.98 -8.41 -4.21
N THR A 129 11.18 -9.47 -4.06
CA THR A 129 11.09 -10.56 -5.04
C THR A 129 10.52 -10.07 -6.36
N ILE A 130 9.40 -9.34 -6.32
CA ILE A 130 8.78 -8.74 -7.52
C ILE A 130 9.80 -7.84 -8.25
N LYS A 131 10.56 -7.03 -7.52
CA LYS A 131 11.59 -6.16 -8.11
C LYS A 131 12.68 -6.96 -8.84
N SER A 132 13.13 -8.06 -8.24
CA SER A 132 14.14 -8.95 -8.84
C SER A 132 13.64 -9.60 -10.13
N GLU A 133 12.40 -10.11 -10.11
CA GLU A 133 11.75 -10.71 -11.28
C GLU A 133 11.56 -9.67 -12.40
N LEU A 134 11.17 -8.45 -12.04
CA LEU A 134 10.98 -7.36 -12.97
C LEU A 134 12.28 -6.94 -13.65
N SER A 135 13.37 -6.84 -12.88
CA SER A 135 14.71 -6.57 -13.42
C SER A 135 15.13 -7.64 -14.42
N THR A 136 14.94 -8.92 -14.06
CA THR A 136 15.27 -10.04 -14.95
C THR A 136 14.45 -10.02 -16.23
N SER A 137 13.15 -9.70 -16.14
CA SER A 137 12.27 -9.59 -17.30
C SER A 137 12.65 -8.42 -18.22
N LEU A 138 13.03 -7.27 -17.64
CA LEU A 138 13.52 -6.12 -18.38
C LEU A 138 14.82 -6.42 -19.13
N ASP A 139 15.78 -7.10 -18.49
CA ASP A 139 17.04 -7.49 -19.12
C ASP A 139 16.80 -8.44 -20.30
N ALA A 140 15.90 -9.41 -20.14
CA ALA A 140 15.50 -10.31 -21.21
C ALA A 140 14.81 -9.57 -22.37
N SER A 141 13.89 -8.65 -22.05
CA SER A 141 13.20 -7.80 -23.03
C SER A 141 14.18 -6.94 -23.83
N ASN A 142 15.11 -6.27 -23.15
CA ASN A 142 16.15 -5.45 -23.78
C ASN A 142 17.07 -6.28 -24.69
N SER A 143 17.42 -7.51 -24.28
CA SER A 143 18.20 -8.45 -25.10
C SER A 143 17.44 -8.86 -26.38
N ILE A 144 16.14 -9.13 -26.28
CA ILE A 144 15.29 -9.44 -27.43
C ILE A 144 15.21 -8.24 -28.38
N VAL A 145 14.95 -7.04 -27.85
CA VAL A 145 14.93 -5.78 -28.61
C VAL A 145 16.25 -5.56 -29.35
N ALA A 146 17.39 -5.76 -28.70
CA ALA A 146 18.70 -5.64 -29.33
C ALA A 146 18.88 -6.64 -30.49
N ARG A 147 18.43 -7.88 -30.32
CA ARG A 147 18.45 -8.91 -31.38
C ARG A 147 17.53 -8.55 -32.54
N ILE A 148 16.33 -8.04 -32.27
CA ILE A 148 15.41 -7.55 -33.30
C ILE A 148 16.09 -6.44 -34.10
N ASN A 149 16.65 -5.43 -33.44
CA ASN A 149 17.34 -4.33 -34.11
C ASN A 149 18.51 -4.79 -35.00
N SER A 150 19.26 -5.81 -34.56
CA SER A 150 20.31 -6.44 -35.38
C SER A 150 19.75 -7.11 -36.63
N ILE A 151 18.67 -7.88 -36.49
CA ILE A 151 17.96 -8.49 -37.63
C ILE A 151 17.44 -7.41 -38.58
N MET A 152 16.84 -6.34 -38.05
CA MET A 152 16.31 -5.23 -38.84
C MET A 152 17.41 -4.52 -39.65
N SER A 153 18.60 -4.34 -39.07
CA SER A 153 19.75 -3.77 -39.77
C SER A 153 20.16 -4.63 -40.97
N ASN A 154 20.24 -5.96 -40.76
CA ASN A 154 20.54 -6.91 -41.84
C ASN A 154 19.47 -6.91 -42.93
N MET A 155 18.19 -6.90 -42.54
CA MET A 155 17.07 -6.83 -43.48
C MET A 155 17.07 -5.52 -44.27
N GLN A 156 17.44 -4.39 -43.65
CA GLN A 156 17.55 -3.12 -44.36
C GLN A 156 18.68 -3.12 -45.39
N MET A 157 19.83 -3.71 -45.05
CA MET A 157 20.92 -3.91 -46.01
C MET A 157 20.48 -4.79 -47.19
N LEU A 158 19.75 -5.89 -46.92
CA LEU A 158 19.20 -6.76 -47.97
C LEU A 158 18.19 -6.02 -48.86
N ALA A 159 17.29 -5.23 -48.27
CA ALA A 159 16.32 -4.42 -49.01
C ALA A 159 17.01 -3.39 -49.90
N LEU A 160 18.06 -2.72 -49.39
CA LEU A 160 18.85 -1.77 -50.15
C LEU A 160 19.56 -2.44 -51.34
N ASN A 161 20.23 -3.56 -51.10
CA ASN A 161 20.91 -4.32 -52.15
C ASN A 161 19.93 -4.79 -53.24
N ALA A 162 18.76 -5.29 -52.83
CA ALA A 162 17.71 -5.69 -53.76
C ALA A 162 17.18 -4.50 -54.59
N SER A 163 17.01 -3.33 -53.96
CA SER A 163 16.57 -2.10 -54.65
C SER A 163 17.60 -1.63 -55.69
N ILE A 164 18.89 -1.71 -55.36
CA ILE A 164 19.99 -1.35 -56.27
C ILE A 164 20.00 -2.30 -57.48
N GLU A 165 19.97 -3.61 -57.25
CA GLU A 165 20.02 -4.59 -58.34
C GLU A 165 18.76 -4.54 -59.21
N ALA A 166 17.58 -4.31 -58.61
CA ALA A 166 16.33 -4.07 -59.33
C ALA A 166 16.43 -2.83 -60.23
N SER A 167 17.03 -1.74 -59.74
CA SER A 167 17.24 -0.52 -60.53
C SER A 167 18.21 -0.77 -61.70
N LYS A 168 19.27 -1.56 -61.46
CA LYS A 168 20.27 -1.92 -62.47
C LYS A 168 19.70 -2.82 -63.58
N ALA A 169 18.76 -3.70 -63.24
CA ALA A 169 18.04 -4.54 -64.21
C ALA A 169 17.00 -3.76 -65.06
N GLY A 170 16.76 -2.48 -64.74
CA GLY A 170 15.87 -1.60 -65.49
C GLY A 170 14.46 -2.17 -65.63
N VAL A 171 14.02 -2.37 -66.87
CA VAL A 171 12.65 -2.83 -67.19
C VAL A 171 12.35 -4.22 -66.63
N HIS A 172 13.37 -5.07 -66.52
CA HIS A 172 13.27 -6.44 -65.98
C HIS A 172 13.26 -6.48 -64.44
N GLY A 173 13.67 -5.39 -63.78
CA GLY A 173 13.74 -5.29 -62.32
C GLY A 173 12.47 -4.77 -61.64
N ARG A 174 11.46 -4.33 -62.41
CA ARG A 174 10.27 -3.64 -61.86
C ARG A 174 9.52 -4.43 -60.78
N GLY A 175 9.41 -5.75 -60.91
CA GLY A 175 8.80 -6.60 -59.88
C GLY A 175 9.63 -6.66 -58.59
N PHE A 176 10.95 -6.71 -58.71
CA PHE A 176 11.87 -6.71 -57.57
C PHE A 176 11.91 -5.38 -56.84
N THR A 177 11.71 -4.25 -57.53
CA THR A 177 11.58 -2.92 -56.91
C THR A 177 10.40 -2.87 -55.93
N VAL A 178 9.25 -3.43 -56.30
CA VAL A 178 8.06 -3.45 -55.43
C VAL A 178 8.31 -4.27 -54.17
N VAL A 179 9.00 -5.41 -54.29
CA VAL A 179 9.36 -6.28 -53.16
C VAL A 179 10.35 -5.58 -52.23
N ALA A 180 11.37 -4.92 -52.77
CA ALA A 180 12.37 -4.19 -51.98
C ALA A 180 11.73 -3.03 -51.18
N ASP A 181 10.78 -2.30 -51.78
CA ASP A 181 10.03 -1.23 -51.11
C ASP A 181 9.14 -1.79 -49.97
N HIS A 182 8.44 -2.90 -50.20
CA HIS A 182 7.65 -3.56 -49.14
C HIS A 182 8.53 -4.06 -47.99
N LEU A 183 9.71 -4.59 -48.29
CA LEU A 183 10.67 -5.01 -47.27
C LEU A 183 11.15 -3.81 -46.44
N GLY A 184 11.46 -2.68 -47.08
CA GLY A 184 11.81 -1.43 -46.40
C GLY A 184 10.73 -0.93 -45.46
N LYS A 185 9.46 -0.90 -45.92
CA LYS A 185 8.30 -0.52 -45.09
C LYS A 185 8.08 -1.49 -43.92
N SER A 186 8.27 -2.79 -44.15
CA SER A 186 8.20 -3.79 -43.08
C SER A 186 9.28 -3.55 -42.03
N VAL A 187 10.47 -3.14 -42.47
CA VAL A 187 11.57 -2.83 -41.55
C VAL A 187 11.24 -1.64 -40.66
N GLU A 188 10.67 -0.58 -41.24
CA GLU A 188 10.23 0.60 -40.50
C GLU A 188 9.10 0.26 -39.52
N ALA A 189 8.12 -0.55 -39.93
CA ALA A 189 7.04 -0.98 -39.05
C ALA A 189 7.55 -1.74 -37.81
N VAL A 190 8.50 -2.66 -37.97
CA VAL A 190 9.09 -3.41 -36.84
C VAL A 190 9.93 -2.50 -35.94
N ARG A 191 10.59 -1.48 -36.48
CA ARG A 191 11.28 -0.47 -35.66
C ARG A 191 10.33 0.29 -34.75
N ASN A 192 9.19 0.71 -35.28
CA ASN A 192 8.17 1.40 -34.49
C ASN A 192 7.66 0.52 -33.35
N LEU A 193 7.37 -0.77 -33.62
CA LEU A 193 7.01 -1.74 -32.58
C LEU A 193 8.10 -1.89 -31.51
N THR A 194 9.37 -1.90 -31.92
CA THR A 194 10.50 -1.99 -30.99
C THR A 194 10.62 -0.76 -30.10
N GLN A 195 10.32 0.43 -30.64
CA GLN A 195 10.25 1.67 -29.85
C GLN A 195 9.08 1.65 -28.84
N GLU A 196 7.93 1.10 -29.22
CA GLU A 196 6.81 0.91 -28.30
C GLU A 196 7.17 -0.04 -27.15
N ILE A 197 7.87 -1.15 -27.43
CA ILE A 197 8.38 -2.06 -26.39
C ILE A 197 9.32 -1.32 -25.43
N ASN A 198 10.23 -0.50 -25.93
CA ASN A 198 11.12 0.29 -25.07
C ASN A 198 10.33 1.24 -24.15
N ARG A 199 9.29 1.88 -24.67
CA ARG A 199 8.42 2.74 -23.85
C ARG A 199 7.68 1.95 -22.76
N VAL A 200 7.26 0.72 -23.06
CA VAL A 200 6.68 -0.18 -22.05
C VAL A 200 7.73 -0.55 -20.99
N ASN A 201 8.96 -0.88 -21.39
CA ASN A 201 10.06 -1.17 -20.47
C ASN A 201 10.38 0.04 -19.56
N GLU A 202 10.38 1.27 -20.09
CA GLU A 202 10.55 2.49 -19.30
C GLU A 202 9.45 2.67 -18.24
N ASN A 203 8.19 2.43 -18.61
CA ASN A 203 7.07 2.47 -17.66
C ASN A 203 7.24 1.42 -16.55
N ILE A 204 7.73 0.23 -16.89
CA ILE A 204 8.02 -0.83 -15.93
C ILE A 204 9.12 -0.39 -14.95
N ILE A 205 10.18 0.28 -15.42
CA ILE A 205 11.22 0.85 -14.56
C ILE A 205 10.63 1.89 -13.60
N HIS A 206 9.74 2.76 -14.08
CA HIS A 206 9.04 3.72 -13.22
C HIS A 206 8.18 3.04 -12.15
N VAL A 207 7.48 1.96 -12.49
CA VAL A 207 6.72 1.16 -11.51
C VAL A 207 7.66 0.53 -10.48
N SER A 208 8.80 0.01 -10.90
CA SER A 208 9.85 -0.53 -10.02
C SER A 208 10.34 0.50 -8.99
N HIS A 209 10.63 1.73 -9.43
CA HIS A 209 11.04 2.82 -8.53
C HIS A 209 9.94 3.24 -7.56
N ARG A 210 8.66 3.21 -7.98
CA ARG A 210 7.55 3.49 -7.06
C ARG A 210 7.45 2.44 -5.95
N SER A 211 7.80 1.19 -6.23
CA SER A 211 7.87 0.13 -5.23
C SER A 211 8.94 0.42 -4.16
N ASP A 212 10.07 1.04 -4.53
CA ASP A 212 11.09 1.47 -3.56
C ASP A 212 10.54 2.52 -2.58
N THR A 213 9.73 3.47 -3.08
CA THR A 213 9.07 4.45 -2.21
C THR A 213 8.07 3.81 -1.24
N VAL A 214 7.42 2.71 -1.64
CA VAL A 214 6.53 1.96 -0.74
C VAL A 214 7.34 1.29 0.37
N LEU A 215 8.48 0.67 0.03
CA LEU A 215 9.39 0.07 1.02
C LEU A 215 9.92 1.09 2.03
N GLU A 216 10.25 2.30 1.59
CA GLU A 216 10.68 3.38 2.49
C GLU A 216 9.58 3.81 3.45
N LYS A 217 8.33 3.87 3.00
CA LYS A 217 7.17 4.22 3.87
C LYS A 217 6.81 3.13 4.87
N LEU A 218 7.25 1.89 4.64
CA LEU A 218 7.05 0.78 5.56
C LEU A 218 8.11 0.75 6.68
N LYS A 219 9.24 1.44 6.53
CA LYS A 219 10.26 1.55 7.59
C LYS A 219 9.84 2.57 8.65
#